data_AF-A0AAE6M931-F1
#
_entry.id   AF-A0AAE6M931-F1
#
_cell.length_a   1.000
_cell.length_b   1.000
_cell.length_c   1.000
_cell.angle_alpha   90.00
_cell.angle_beta   90.00
_cell.angle_gamma   90.00
#
_symmetry.space_group_name_H-M   'P 1'
#
loop_
_entity.id
_entity.type
_entity.pdbx_description
1 polymer ?
#
loop_
_entity_poly.entity_id
_entity_poly.type
_entity_poly.pdbx_seq_one_letter_code
_entity_poly.pdbx_strand_id
1 'polypeptide(L)'
;MKKLFMFSVIILSFGMVYGAENILQEDIFTGFDAQELSIDDAEIISGGETYIGYTPIMKHYYHTLTVVTDKPISDPSFTVRAVFESGVNSEGNSSASWGIGYNVQQHYNKPYMVKKNPGYYELQPVSRPAGMSVKDYDDKVIAVAEAYFKEKPKLYLVLHRNCNTTTSTIIRRSGGYVVPSKAMWRVPGWKKW
;
A
#
# COMPACT_ATOMS: atom_id res chain seq x y z
N MET A 1 33.04 -19.68 16.42
CA MET A 1 32.31 -20.51 15.44
C MET A 1 31.71 -19.60 14.39
N LYS A 2 32.19 -19.68 13.14
CA LYS A 2 31.69 -18.91 11.98
C LYS A 2 30.29 -19.44 11.60
N LYS A 3 29.34 -18.55 11.31
CA LYS A 3 28.14 -18.89 10.52
C LYS A 3 28.16 -18.04 9.25
N LEU A 4 28.33 -18.72 8.12
CA LEU A 4 28.27 -18.17 6.76
C LEU A 4 26.88 -17.58 6.51
N PHE A 5 26.83 -16.34 6.02
CA PHE A 5 25.65 -15.80 5.35
C PHE A 5 25.77 -16.12 3.86
N MET A 6 24.90 -17.00 3.34
CA MET A 6 24.73 -17.19 1.90
C MET A 6 23.75 -16.14 1.38
N PHE A 7 24.22 -15.23 0.53
CA PHE A 7 23.37 -14.41 -0.31
C PHE A 7 23.02 -15.20 -1.58
N SER A 8 21.75 -15.49 -1.78
CA SER A 8 21.25 -16.11 -3.01
C SER A 8 21.27 -15.07 -4.14
N VAL A 9 22.19 -15.24 -5.10
CA VAL A 9 22.22 -14.47 -6.35
C VAL A 9 21.15 -15.04 -7.28
N ILE A 10 20.20 -14.20 -7.68
CA ILE A 10 19.22 -14.56 -8.72
C ILE A 10 19.93 -14.45 -10.07
N ILE A 11 20.22 -15.60 -10.70
CA ILE A 11 20.74 -15.68 -12.08
C ILE A 11 19.54 -15.67 -13.02
N LEU A 12 19.36 -14.57 -13.78
CA LEU A 12 18.45 -14.53 -14.93
C LEU A 12 19.20 -15.09 -16.15
N SER A 13 18.86 -16.32 -16.55
CA SER A 13 19.34 -16.94 -17.77
C SER A 13 18.45 -16.57 -18.95
N PHE A 14 19.05 -16.03 -20.02
CA PHE A 14 18.48 -16.02 -21.36
C PHE A 14 19.50 -16.61 -22.33
N GLY A 15 19.24 -17.83 -22.81
CA GLY A 15 19.74 -18.33 -24.10
C GLY A 15 18.62 -18.16 -25.14
N MET A 16 18.84 -18.04 -26.45
CA MET A 16 20.02 -18.23 -27.29
C MET A 16 19.85 -17.32 -28.51
N VAL A 17 20.95 -16.88 -29.13
CA VAL A 17 20.99 -16.65 -30.59
C VAL A 17 22.24 -17.35 -31.13
N TYR A 18 22.01 -18.42 -31.90
CA TYR A 18 23.00 -19.07 -32.75
C TYR A 18 23.27 -18.18 -33.98
N GLY A 19 24.54 -17.92 -34.29
CA GLY A 19 24.95 -17.23 -35.52
C GLY A 19 26.40 -16.77 -35.44
N ALA A 20 27.28 -17.42 -36.20
CA ALA A 20 28.73 -17.27 -36.19
C ALA A 20 29.22 -15.93 -36.77
N GLU A 21 30.28 -15.33 -36.22
CA GLU A 21 31.68 -15.44 -36.69
C GLU A 21 32.57 -14.42 -35.93
N ASN A 22 33.84 -14.80 -35.72
CA ASN A 22 34.79 -14.20 -34.80
C ASN A 22 35.24 -12.78 -35.22
N ILE A 23 34.98 -11.76 -34.39
CA ILE A 23 35.78 -10.54 -34.31
C ILE A 23 35.99 -10.18 -32.84
N LEU A 24 37.22 -10.39 -32.38
CA LEU A 24 37.95 -9.68 -31.32
C LEU A 24 37.12 -8.96 -30.23
N GLN A 25 36.95 -9.67 -29.12
CA GLN A 25 37.18 -9.21 -27.74
C GLN A 25 37.26 -7.69 -27.50
N GLU A 26 36.11 -7.05 -27.31
CA GLU A 26 35.97 -5.93 -26.38
C GLU A 26 34.86 -6.29 -25.39
N ASP A 27 35.26 -6.52 -24.14
CA ASP A 27 34.35 -6.68 -23.00
C ASP A 27 33.61 -5.36 -22.76
N ILE A 28 32.46 -5.20 -23.42
CA ILE A 28 31.52 -4.07 -23.25
C ILE A 28 30.75 -4.14 -21.91
N PHE A 29 31.18 -5.01 -20.98
CA PHE A 29 30.63 -5.14 -19.63
C PHE A 29 31.65 -4.72 -18.54
N THR A 30 32.63 -3.91 -18.89
CA THR A 30 33.48 -3.24 -17.89
C THR A 30 32.82 -1.92 -17.46
N GLY A 31 32.09 -1.94 -16.34
CA GLY A 31 31.68 -0.69 -15.70
C GLY A 31 30.33 -0.63 -15.00
N PHE A 32 29.73 -1.75 -14.58
CA PHE A 32 28.80 -1.68 -13.45
C PHE A 32 29.60 -1.96 -12.19
N ASP A 33 30.15 -0.90 -11.59
CA ASP A 33 30.46 -0.94 -10.17
C ASP A 33 29.16 -1.34 -9.48
N ALA A 34 29.16 -2.51 -8.85
CA ALA A 34 28.16 -2.84 -7.87
C ALA A 34 28.31 -1.79 -6.77
N GLN A 35 27.52 -0.71 -6.85
CA GLN A 35 27.49 0.28 -5.81
C GLN A 35 26.99 -0.45 -4.56
N GLU A 36 27.90 -0.71 -3.63
CA GLU A 36 27.52 -1.17 -2.30
C GLU A 36 26.53 -0.14 -1.76
N LEU A 37 25.27 -0.55 -1.64
CA LEU A 37 24.26 0.26 -0.99
C LEU A 37 24.83 0.60 0.39
N SER A 38 24.91 1.90 0.70
CA SER A 38 25.27 2.30 2.05
C SER A 38 24.25 1.70 3.03
N ILE A 39 24.63 1.54 4.30
CA ILE A 39 23.69 1.07 5.33
C ILE A 39 22.42 1.95 5.31
N ASP A 40 22.58 3.25 5.05
CA ASP A 40 21.48 4.20 4.92
C ASP A 40 20.59 3.90 3.69
N ASP A 41 21.17 3.53 2.55
CA ASP A 41 20.41 3.12 1.34
C ASP A 41 19.70 1.77 1.54
N ALA A 42 20.31 0.84 2.28
CA ALA A 42 19.68 -0.42 2.67
C ALA A 42 18.54 -0.20 3.67
N GLU A 43 18.67 0.76 4.59
CA GLU A 43 17.63 1.16 5.54
C GLU A 43 16.45 1.86 4.84
N ILE A 44 16.72 2.60 3.75
CA ILE A 44 15.69 3.15 2.84
C ILE A 44 14.87 2.04 2.13
N ILE A 45 15.46 0.85 1.95
CA ILE A 45 14.81 -0.31 1.30
C ILE A 45 14.19 -1.27 2.34
N SER A 46 14.70 -1.31 3.56
CA SER A 46 14.17 -2.16 4.63
C SER A 46 13.02 -1.47 5.37
N GLY A 47 11.81 -2.00 5.25
CA GLY A 47 10.66 -1.49 5.98
C GLY A 47 9.36 -2.12 5.53
N GLY A 48 8.26 -1.63 6.09
CA GLY A 48 6.91 -2.01 5.71
C GLY A 48 6.49 -1.54 4.34
N GLU A 49 5.19 -1.64 4.08
CA GLU A 49 4.57 -0.93 2.98
C GLU A 49 3.19 -0.46 3.43
N THR A 50 2.81 0.72 2.94
CA THR A 50 1.44 1.19 3.05
C THR A 50 0.69 0.81 1.78
N TYR A 51 -0.51 0.26 1.94
CA TYR A 51 -1.39 -0.13 0.84
C TYR A 51 -2.78 0.52 0.97
N ILE A 52 -3.45 0.64 -0.17
CA ILE A 52 -4.90 0.72 -0.21
C ILE A 52 -5.43 -0.70 -0.46
N GLY A 53 -6.24 -1.20 0.45
CA GLY A 53 -7.04 -2.40 0.20
C GLY A 53 -8.40 -2.05 -0.36
N TYR A 54 -8.92 -2.92 -1.21
CA TYR A 54 -10.24 -2.88 -1.82
C TYR A 54 -11.00 -4.15 -1.48
N THR A 55 -12.19 -4.01 -0.95
CA THR A 55 -13.15 -5.12 -0.84
C THR A 55 -14.36 -4.83 -1.72
N PRO A 56 -14.68 -5.72 -2.68
CA PRO A 56 -15.85 -5.53 -3.53
C PRO A 56 -17.12 -5.66 -2.69
N ILE A 57 -17.97 -4.64 -2.69
CA ILE A 57 -19.31 -4.69 -2.06
C ILE A 57 -20.32 -5.11 -3.13
N MET A 58 -20.25 -4.49 -4.31
CA MET A 58 -21.13 -4.72 -5.45
C MET A 58 -20.35 -4.50 -6.74
N LYS A 59 -20.89 -4.93 -7.89
CA LYS A 59 -20.27 -4.67 -9.20
C LYS A 59 -19.99 -3.15 -9.37
N HIS A 60 -18.71 -2.79 -9.48
CA HIS A 60 -18.20 -1.40 -9.55
C HIS A 60 -18.24 -0.55 -8.27
N TYR A 61 -18.60 -1.12 -7.12
CA TYR A 61 -18.54 -0.45 -5.81
C TYR A 61 -17.57 -1.17 -4.88
N TYR A 62 -16.55 -0.44 -4.46
CA TYR A 62 -15.49 -0.93 -3.61
C TYR A 62 -15.48 -0.19 -2.28
N HIS A 63 -15.24 -0.94 -1.22
CA HIS A 63 -14.87 -0.40 0.08
C HIS A 63 -13.35 -0.32 0.16
N THR A 64 -12.82 0.80 0.63
CA THR A 64 -11.37 0.97 0.79
C THR A 64 -10.94 1.01 2.24
N LEU A 65 -9.76 0.47 2.47
CA LEU A 65 -9.04 0.50 3.75
C LEU A 65 -7.59 0.91 3.51
N THR A 66 -6.99 1.61 4.46
CA THR A 66 -5.54 1.83 4.51
C THR A 66 -4.93 0.69 5.33
N VAL A 67 -3.94 0.02 4.78
CA VAL A 67 -3.21 -1.08 5.44
C VAL A 67 -1.75 -0.66 5.57
N VAL A 68 -1.17 -0.85 6.75
CA VAL A 68 0.26 -0.63 6.98
C VAL A 68 0.86 -1.94 7.45
N THR A 69 1.90 -2.42 6.77
CA THR A 69 2.62 -3.66 7.13
C THR A 69 3.99 -3.34 7.73
N ASP A 70 4.66 -4.35 8.28
CA ASP A 70 6.06 -4.25 8.74
C ASP A 70 7.08 -4.62 7.66
N LYS A 71 6.62 -5.31 6.59
CA LYS A 71 7.37 -5.73 5.40
C LYS A 71 6.46 -5.73 4.16
N PRO A 72 7.02 -5.78 2.93
CA PRO A 72 6.22 -5.99 1.73
C PRO A 72 5.39 -7.28 1.82
N ILE A 73 4.17 -7.28 1.28
CA ILE A 73 3.27 -8.46 1.29
C ILE A 73 3.81 -9.64 0.45
N SER A 74 4.83 -9.41 -0.37
CA SER A 74 5.59 -10.46 -1.06
C SER A 74 6.46 -11.28 -0.12
N ASP A 75 6.82 -10.75 1.06
CA ASP A 75 7.50 -11.51 2.11
C ASP A 75 6.45 -12.30 2.91
N PRO A 76 6.48 -13.64 2.95
CA PRO A 76 5.48 -14.46 3.64
C PRO A 76 5.46 -14.27 5.16
N SER A 77 6.52 -13.69 5.74
CA SER A 77 6.63 -13.39 7.17
C SER A 77 6.02 -12.06 7.58
N PHE A 78 5.51 -11.26 6.63
CA PHE A 78 4.93 -9.95 6.91
C PHE A 78 3.85 -10.01 7.99
N THR A 79 3.74 -8.93 8.75
CA THR A 79 2.67 -8.65 9.68
C THR A 79 1.96 -7.36 9.27
N VAL A 80 0.67 -7.30 9.58
CA VAL A 80 -0.12 -6.08 9.39
C VAL A 80 -0.06 -5.31 10.70
N ARG A 81 0.55 -4.13 10.67
CA ARG A 81 0.70 -3.24 11.82
C ARG A 81 -0.62 -2.53 12.13
N ALA A 82 -1.29 -2.02 11.10
CA ALA A 82 -2.51 -1.25 11.25
C ALA A 82 -3.45 -1.42 10.06
N VAL A 83 -4.75 -1.32 10.35
CA VAL A 83 -5.82 -1.25 9.36
C VAL A 83 -6.72 -0.09 9.74
N PHE A 84 -6.95 0.81 8.80
CA PHE A 84 -7.83 1.96 8.96
C PHE A 84 -8.91 1.93 7.89
N GLU A 85 -10.16 1.86 8.34
CA GLU A 85 -11.32 1.89 7.46
C GLU A 85 -12.42 2.73 8.08
N SER A 86 -13.33 3.21 7.25
CA SER A 86 -14.45 4.02 7.72
C SER A 86 -15.76 3.55 7.14
N GLY A 87 -16.85 3.84 7.83
CA GLY A 87 -18.20 3.50 7.40
C GLY A 87 -19.22 4.28 8.20
N VAL A 88 -20.50 4.06 7.89
CA VAL A 88 -21.59 4.76 8.55
C VAL A 88 -21.73 4.28 10.00
N ASN A 89 -21.75 5.19 10.97
CA ASN A 89 -22.18 4.86 12.33
C ASN A 89 -23.70 4.72 12.35
N SER A 90 -24.20 3.59 12.83
CA SER A 90 -25.61 3.30 13.02
C SER A 90 -25.97 3.31 14.51
N GLU A 91 -25.59 4.34 15.25
CA GLU A 91 -26.07 4.50 16.62
C GLU A 91 -27.57 4.86 16.60
N GLY A 92 -28.41 3.85 16.80
CA GLY A 92 -29.80 4.00 17.27
C GLY A 92 -30.88 4.31 16.23
N ASN A 93 -30.61 4.32 14.92
CA ASN A 93 -31.63 4.65 13.92
C ASN A 93 -31.81 3.56 12.85
N SER A 94 -33.06 3.16 12.62
CA SER A 94 -33.50 2.21 11.58
C SER A 94 -33.15 2.65 10.14
N SER A 95 -32.68 3.89 9.98
CA SER A 95 -32.22 4.50 8.72
C SER A 95 -30.78 4.14 8.32
N ALA A 96 -30.05 3.39 9.15
CA ALA A 96 -28.71 2.91 8.83
C ALA A 96 -28.67 2.00 7.59
N SER A 97 -29.78 1.31 7.31
CA SER A 97 -30.02 0.53 6.09
C SER A 97 -30.03 1.37 4.81
N TRP A 98 -30.15 2.70 4.92
CA TRP A 98 -30.13 3.66 3.81
C TRP A 98 -28.84 4.49 3.72
N GLY A 99 -27.82 4.19 4.53
CA GLY A 99 -26.54 4.90 4.49
C GLY A 99 -26.58 6.32 5.08
N ILE A 100 -27.54 6.61 5.97
CA ILE A 100 -27.65 7.89 6.67
C ILE A 100 -27.01 7.76 8.05
N GLY A 101 -25.90 8.48 8.27
CA GLY A 101 -25.19 8.53 9.54
C GLY A 101 -23.85 9.25 9.41
N TYR A 102 -23.06 9.29 10.47
CA TYR A 102 -21.73 9.89 10.44
C TYR A 102 -20.69 8.90 9.93
N ASN A 103 -19.74 9.36 9.11
CA ASN A 103 -18.62 8.56 8.66
C ASN A 103 -17.60 8.48 9.80
N VAL A 104 -17.49 7.30 10.42
CA VAL A 104 -16.64 7.02 11.59
C VAL A 104 -15.66 5.90 11.29
N GLN A 105 -14.68 5.71 12.16
CA GLN A 105 -13.80 4.55 12.08
C GLN A 105 -14.60 3.25 12.25
N GLN A 106 -14.31 2.27 11.42
CA GLN A 106 -14.85 0.93 11.51
C GLN A 106 -13.73 -0.08 11.74
N HIS A 107 -14.11 -1.27 12.22
CA HIS A 107 -13.19 -2.36 12.54
C HIS A 107 -13.70 -3.71 12.00
N TYR A 108 -14.36 -3.69 10.85
CA TYR A 108 -14.77 -4.86 10.09
C TYR A 108 -13.58 -5.76 9.73
N ASN A 109 -12.44 -5.16 9.39
CA ASN A 109 -11.21 -5.82 8.97
C ASN A 109 -10.11 -5.62 10.02
N LYS A 110 -9.80 -6.69 10.74
CA LYS A 110 -8.70 -6.71 11.72
C LYS A 110 -7.38 -7.05 11.01
N PRO A 111 -6.22 -6.58 11.53
CA PRO A 111 -4.92 -6.87 10.94
C PRO A 111 -4.67 -8.35 10.60
N TYR A 112 -5.08 -9.27 11.48
CA TYR A 112 -4.90 -10.70 11.23
C TYR A 112 -5.75 -11.23 10.07
N MET A 113 -6.90 -10.62 9.77
CA MET A 113 -7.75 -11.02 8.64
C MET A 113 -7.09 -10.64 7.33
N VAL A 114 -6.53 -9.42 7.27
CA VAL A 114 -5.75 -8.93 6.12
C VAL A 114 -4.51 -9.79 5.91
N LYS A 115 -3.78 -10.13 6.98
CA LYS A 115 -2.62 -11.04 6.90
C LYS A 115 -3.00 -12.43 6.36
N LYS A 116 -4.14 -12.98 6.79
CA LYS A 116 -4.58 -14.32 6.41
C LYS A 116 -4.91 -14.44 4.92
N ASN A 117 -5.41 -13.37 4.30
CA ASN A 117 -5.81 -13.38 2.90
C ASN A 117 -5.59 -12.02 2.22
N PRO A 118 -4.34 -11.60 1.97
CA PRO A 118 -4.05 -10.30 1.37
C PRO A 118 -4.63 -10.16 -0.04
N GLY A 119 -4.77 -11.28 -0.79
CA GLY A 119 -5.34 -11.29 -2.13
C GLY A 119 -6.82 -10.91 -2.20
N TYR A 120 -7.59 -11.19 -1.14
CA TYR A 120 -9.00 -10.76 -1.06
C TYR A 120 -9.16 -9.23 -1.06
N TYR A 121 -8.14 -8.52 -0.59
CA TYR A 121 -8.15 -7.07 -0.44
C TYR A 121 -7.55 -6.34 -1.63
N GLU A 122 -7.15 -7.02 -2.71
CA GLU A 122 -6.55 -6.42 -3.92
C GLU A 122 -5.52 -5.30 -3.59
N LEU A 123 -4.63 -5.55 -2.62
CA LEU A 123 -3.77 -4.51 -2.02
C LEU A 123 -2.94 -3.78 -3.08
N GLN A 124 -3.14 -2.46 -3.18
CA GLN A 124 -2.38 -1.59 -4.06
C GLN A 124 -1.34 -0.80 -3.26
N PRO A 125 -0.05 -0.87 -3.62
CA PRO A 125 0.99 -0.15 -2.90
C PRO A 125 0.84 1.37 -3.07
N VAL A 126 1.17 2.08 -2.00
CA VAL A 126 1.22 3.54 -1.97
C VAL A 126 2.67 4.00 -2.07
N SER A 127 2.95 4.84 -3.06
CA SER A 127 4.26 5.49 -3.19
C SER A 127 4.41 6.54 -2.10
N ARG A 128 5.53 6.48 -1.37
CA ARG A 128 5.90 7.51 -0.38
C ARG A 128 6.51 8.75 -1.06
N PRO A 129 6.57 9.91 -0.38
CA PRO A 129 7.34 11.06 -0.85
C PRO A 129 8.81 10.70 -1.08
N ALA A 130 9.41 11.29 -2.12
CA ALA A 130 10.85 11.15 -2.38
C ALA A 130 11.66 11.67 -1.17
N GLY A 131 12.72 10.96 -0.80
CA GLY A 131 13.58 11.31 0.34
C GLY A 131 13.02 10.97 1.73
N MET A 132 11.84 10.37 1.82
CA MET A 132 11.29 9.85 3.09
C MET A 132 11.60 8.36 3.25
N SER A 133 12.03 7.95 4.44
CA SER A 133 12.21 6.53 4.76
C SER A 133 10.86 5.80 4.74
N VAL A 134 10.88 4.49 4.49
CA VAL A 134 9.67 3.66 4.54
C VAL A 134 9.01 3.74 5.92
N LYS A 135 9.81 3.58 6.97
CA LYS A 135 9.34 3.58 8.35
C LYS A 135 8.69 4.90 8.74
N ASP A 136 9.32 6.04 8.41
CA ASP A 136 8.76 7.36 8.73
C ASP A 136 7.45 7.60 7.99
N TYR A 137 7.36 7.12 6.75
CA TYR A 137 6.12 7.22 5.99
C TYR A 137 5.01 6.38 6.61
N ASP A 138 5.27 5.12 6.97
CA ASP A 138 4.31 4.22 7.62
C ASP A 138 3.82 4.79 8.96
N ASP A 139 4.74 5.29 9.79
CA ASP A 139 4.43 5.91 11.08
C ASP A 139 3.61 7.20 10.90
N LYS A 140 3.92 7.99 9.87
CA LYS A 140 3.13 9.17 9.50
C LYS A 140 1.73 8.79 9.04
N VAL A 141 1.56 7.73 8.25
CA VAL A 141 0.26 7.24 7.81
C VAL A 141 -0.61 6.84 9.00
N ILE A 142 -0.04 6.10 9.96
CA ILE A 142 -0.72 5.73 11.21
C ILE A 142 -1.16 6.99 11.97
N ALA A 143 -0.23 7.93 12.21
CA ALA A 143 -0.52 9.15 12.96
C ALA A 143 -1.60 10.02 12.28
N VAL A 144 -1.55 10.16 10.95
CA VAL A 144 -2.53 10.92 10.16
C VAL A 144 -3.91 10.24 10.20
N ALA A 145 -3.97 8.91 10.12
CA ALA A 145 -5.22 8.18 10.19
C ALA A 145 -5.88 8.30 11.57
N GLU A 146 -5.10 8.13 12.64
CA GLU A 146 -5.58 8.33 14.01
C GLU A 146 -6.06 9.76 14.25
N ALA A 147 -5.32 10.76 13.75
CA ALA A 147 -5.73 12.16 13.85
C ALA A 147 -7.03 12.42 13.07
N TYR A 148 -7.18 11.86 11.87
CA TYR A 148 -8.40 11.98 11.07
C TYR A 148 -9.63 11.47 11.82
N PHE A 149 -9.54 10.29 12.46
CA PHE A 149 -10.67 9.72 13.19
C PHE A 149 -10.97 10.37 14.54
N LYS A 150 -10.04 11.19 15.06
CA LYS A 150 -10.28 12.08 16.21
C LYS A 150 -10.99 13.39 15.81
N GLU A 151 -11.04 13.73 14.52
CA GLU A 151 -11.82 14.89 14.05
C GLU A 151 -13.33 14.67 14.26
N LYS A 152 -14.09 15.77 14.33
CA LYS A 152 -15.56 15.67 14.35
C LYS A 152 -16.04 14.94 13.10
N PRO A 153 -16.76 13.80 13.23
CA PRO A 153 -17.09 12.98 12.09
C PRO A 153 -18.09 13.72 11.18
N LYS A 154 -17.91 13.56 9.87
CA LYS A 154 -18.73 14.22 8.85
C LYS A 154 -19.86 13.30 8.43
N LEU A 155 -20.97 13.88 7.96
CA LEU A 155 -22.09 13.09 7.44
C LEU A 155 -21.61 12.22 6.26
N TYR A 156 -21.89 10.92 6.36
CA TYR A 156 -21.61 9.94 5.33
C TYR A 156 -22.48 10.22 4.10
N LEU A 157 -21.85 10.32 2.93
CA LEU A 157 -22.51 10.46 1.65
C LEU A 157 -21.90 9.45 0.67
N VAL A 158 -22.70 8.50 0.20
CA VAL A 158 -22.25 7.41 -0.69
C VAL A 158 -21.44 7.92 -1.88
N LEU A 159 -21.79 9.07 -2.46
CA LEU A 159 -21.14 9.63 -3.65
C LEU A 159 -20.09 10.71 -3.37
N HIS A 160 -19.89 11.14 -2.12
CA HIS A 160 -19.06 12.32 -1.81
C HIS A 160 -18.20 12.23 -0.55
N ARG A 161 -18.63 11.46 0.46
CA ARG A 161 -18.02 11.39 1.79
C ARG A 161 -18.20 9.97 2.34
N ASN A 162 -17.42 9.03 1.83
CA ASN A 162 -17.48 7.60 2.11
C ASN A 162 -16.08 7.05 2.48
N CYS A 163 -15.96 5.72 2.62
CA CYS A 163 -14.69 5.03 2.86
C CYS A 163 -13.58 5.43 1.88
N ASN A 164 -13.89 5.53 0.59
CA ASN A 164 -12.95 5.96 -0.45
C ASN A 164 -12.41 7.37 -0.22
N THR A 165 -13.28 8.30 0.21
CA THR A 165 -12.83 9.65 0.56
C THR A 165 -11.99 9.69 1.83
N THR A 166 -12.27 8.82 2.82
CA THR A 166 -11.45 8.71 4.02
C THR A 166 -10.06 8.21 3.66
N THR A 167 -9.96 7.07 2.97
CA THR A 167 -8.69 6.47 2.56
C THR A 167 -7.86 7.44 1.72
N SER A 168 -8.45 8.05 0.69
CA SER A 168 -7.74 9.05 -0.14
C SER A 168 -7.31 10.30 0.66
N THR A 169 -8.09 10.73 1.64
CA THR A 169 -7.72 11.86 2.52
C THR A 169 -6.54 11.52 3.40
N ILE A 170 -6.53 10.33 4.01
CA ILE A 170 -5.41 9.84 4.82
C ILE A 170 -4.14 9.79 3.96
N ILE A 171 -4.18 9.11 2.81
CA ILE A 171 -3.00 8.98 1.93
C ILE A 171 -2.50 10.36 1.48
N ARG A 172 -3.40 11.27 1.06
CA ARG A 172 -3.01 12.62 0.63
C ARG A 172 -2.38 13.43 1.76
N ARG A 173 -2.96 13.41 2.96
CA ARG A 173 -2.42 14.15 4.12
C ARG A 173 -1.07 13.58 4.58
N SER A 174 -0.82 12.29 4.37
CA SER A 174 0.49 11.68 4.59
C SER A 174 1.52 12.06 3.53
N GLY A 175 1.09 12.61 2.39
CA GLY A 175 1.93 12.93 1.24
C GLY A 175 2.17 11.74 0.30
N GLY A 176 1.42 10.65 0.49
CA GLY A 176 1.51 9.48 -0.38
C GLY A 176 0.98 9.75 -1.77
N TYR A 177 1.36 8.89 -2.71
CA TYR A 177 0.93 8.90 -4.09
C TYR A 177 0.45 7.54 -4.56
N VAL A 178 -0.66 7.53 -5.30
CA VAL A 178 -1.20 6.33 -5.93
C VAL A 178 -1.68 6.71 -7.32
N VAL A 179 -1.32 5.90 -8.31
CA VAL A 179 -1.93 5.95 -9.63
C VAL A 179 -3.25 5.19 -9.57
N PRO A 180 -4.42 5.84 -9.56
CA PRO A 180 -5.68 5.12 -9.49
C PRO A 180 -5.91 4.36 -10.80
N SER A 181 -6.46 3.16 -10.71
CA SER A 181 -6.92 2.45 -11.92
C SER A 181 -8.10 3.20 -12.59
N LYS A 182 -8.38 2.91 -13.86
CA LYS A 182 -9.55 3.49 -14.58
C LYS A 182 -10.88 3.27 -13.83
N ALA A 183 -11.01 2.18 -13.08
CA ALA A 183 -12.18 1.90 -12.26
C ALA A 183 -12.25 2.85 -11.04
N MET A 184 -11.10 3.14 -10.41
CA MET A 184 -11.01 4.06 -9.28
C MET A 184 -11.25 5.52 -9.63
N TRP A 185 -10.96 5.97 -10.86
CA TRP A 185 -11.25 7.35 -11.28
C TRP A 185 -12.73 7.72 -11.18
N ARG A 186 -13.63 6.73 -11.19
CA ARG A 186 -15.06 6.94 -11.03
C ARG A 186 -15.50 7.00 -9.56
N VAL A 187 -14.59 6.70 -8.64
CA VAL A 187 -14.86 6.57 -7.21
C VAL A 187 -14.52 7.89 -6.48
N PRO A 188 -15.37 8.34 -5.52
CA PRO A 188 -15.11 9.55 -4.75
C PRO A 188 -13.75 9.51 -4.04
N GLY A 189 -13.03 10.63 -4.05
CA GLY A 189 -11.70 10.74 -3.43
C GLY A 189 -10.52 10.44 -4.37
N TRP A 190 -10.74 9.62 -5.39
CA TRP A 190 -9.70 9.18 -6.35
C TRP A 190 -9.75 9.90 -7.71
N LYS A 191 -10.84 10.63 -8.00
CA LYS A 191 -11.13 11.30 -9.27
C LYS A 191 -10.17 12.44 -9.68
N LYS A 192 -9.17 12.79 -8.87
CA LYS A 192 -8.25 13.93 -9.07
C LYS A 192 -6.83 13.68 -8.50
N TRP A 193 -6.37 12.43 -8.53
CA TRP A 193 -4.96 12.11 -8.29
C TRP A 193 -4.16 12.34 -9.56
#